data_AF-A0A430GUW7-F1
#
_entry.id   AF-A0A430GUW7-F1
#
_cell.length_a   1.000
_cell.length_b   1.000
_cell.length_c   1.000
_cell.angle_alpha   90.00
_cell.angle_beta   90.00
_cell.angle_gamma   90.00
#
_symmetry.space_group_name_H-M   'P 1'
#
loop_
_entity.id
_entity.type
_entity.pdbx_description
1 polymer ?
#
loop_
_entity_poly.entity_id
_entity_poly.type
_entity_poly.pdbx_seq_one_letter_code
_entity_poly.pdbx_strand_id
1 'polypeptide(L)'
;MSDKPNDPIDLAAHRERRARLQQQHERQPSGGSPPEPGPDEMPCPRCKELIYGKVRQCPHCGVHFVGSAADFAPKQKMSLRTKCIVALVALLLLYMGLSDDIARWWW
;
A
#
# COMPACT_ATOMS: atom_id res chain seq x y z
N MET A 1 5.06 43.12 27.49
CA MET A 1 4.62 41.71 27.39
C MET A 1 4.72 41.13 28.79
N SER A 2 3.60 41.06 29.52
CA SER A 2 3.56 40.51 30.88
C SER A 2 3.01 39.08 30.80
N ASP A 3 3.91 38.11 30.79
CA ASP A 3 3.56 36.73 31.11
C ASP A 3 3.35 36.65 32.63
N LYS A 4 2.08 36.60 33.06
CA LYS A 4 1.71 36.28 34.44
C LYS A 4 1.53 34.76 34.55
N PRO A 5 2.37 34.05 35.30
CA PRO A 5 2.37 32.57 35.33
C PRO A 5 1.30 31.95 36.25
N ASN A 6 0.25 32.68 36.66
CA ASN A 6 -0.66 32.20 37.72
C ASN A 6 -2.12 32.68 37.60
N ASP A 7 -2.59 32.98 36.39
CA ASP A 7 -4.02 33.18 36.17
C ASP A 7 -4.72 31.80 36.15
N PRO A 8 -5.87 31.62 36.84
CA PRO A 8 -6.58 30.36 36.83
C PRO A 8 -6.95 30.02 35.39
N ILE A 9 -6.49 28.87 34.92
CA ILE A 9 -6.81 28.39 33.57
C ILE A 9 -8.33 28.31 33.46
N ASP A 10 -8.91 29.18 32.63
CA ASP A 10 -10.32 29.16 32.36
C ASP A 10 -10.68 27.87 31.61
N LEU A 11 -11.23 26.91 32.36
CA LEU A 11 -11.65 25.62 31.84
C LEU A 11 -12.70 25.76 30.73
N ALA A 12 -13.48 26.84 30.70
CA ALA A 12 -14.45 27.09 29.62
C ALA A 12 -13.71 27.45 28.32
N ALA A 13 -12.76 28.37 28.38
CA ALA A 13 -11.95 28.77 27.23
C ALA A 13 -11.13 27.59 26.65
N HIS A 14 -10.63 26.70 27.51
CA HIS A 14 -9.91 25.50 27.05
C HIS A 14 -10.83 24.49 26.34
N ARG A 15 -12.07 24.32 26.81
CA ARG A 15 -13.07 23.43 26.16
C ARG A 15 -13.44 23.93 24.77
N GLU A 16 -13.67 25.23 24.60
CA GLU A 16 -14.00 25.83 23.31
C GLU A 16 -12.86 25.69 22.29
N ARG A 17 -11.62 25.90 22.71
CA ARG A 17 -10.44 25.70 21.84
C ARG A 17 -10.35 24.25 21.36
N ARG A 18 -10.60 23.28 22.24
CA ARG A 18 -10.61 21.84 21.88
C ARG A 18 -11.73 21.51 20.90
N ALA A 19 -12.93 22.05 21.13
CA ALA A 19 -14.08 21.83 20.24
C ALA A 19 -13.81 22.36 18.82
N ARG A 20 -13.18 23.53 18.69
CA ARG A 20 -12.77 24.08 17.38
C ARG A 20 -11.71 23.23 16.70
N LEU A 21 -10.72 22.73 17.45
CA LEU A 21 -9.69 21.84 16.90
C LEU A 21 -10.28 20.51 16.42
N GLN A 22 -11.24 19.94 17.15
CA GLN A 22 -11.95 18.73 16.74
C GLN A 22 -12.80 18.97 15.49
N GLN A 23 -13.54 20.09 15.43
CA GLN A 23 -14.27 20.47 14.21
C GLN A 23 -13.35 20.69 13.01
N GLN A 24 -12.16 21.25 13.21
CA GLN A 24 -11.15 21.37 12.16
C GLN A 24 -10.62 20.01 11.72
N HIS A 25 -10.33 19.10 12.67
CA HIS A 25 -9.85 17.76 12.35
C HIS A 25 -10.92 16.92 11.63
N GLU A 26 -12.19 17.09 11.99
CA GLU A 26 -13.33 16.39 11.36
C GLU A 26 -13.68 17.00 9.99
N ARG A 27 -13.52 18.31 9.81
CA ARG A 27 -13.61 18.97 8.50
C ARG A 27 -12.37 18.77 7.64
N GLN A 28 -11.26 18.35 8.22
CA GLN A 28 -10.08 17.97 7.46
C GLN A 28 -10.39 16.60 6.88
N PRO A 29 -10.59 16.48 5.55
CA PRO A 29 -10.79 15.18 4.94
C PRO A 29 -9.62 14.31 5.39
N SER A 30 -9.93 13.14 5.94
CA SER A 30 -9.00 12.10 6.35
C SER A 30 -8.31 11.50 5.12
N GLY A 31 -7.54 12.33 4.42
CA GLY A 31 -6.79 12.02 3.20
C GLY A 31 -5.30 12.20 3.43
N GLY A 32 -4.81 11.74 4.58
CA GLY A 32 -3.41 11.82 5.00
C GLY A 32 -2.80 10.45 5.23
N SER A 33 -3.06 9.48 4.35
CA SER A 33 -2.02 8.48 4.08
C SER A 33 -0.96 9.15 3.20
N PRO A 34 0.35 8.84 3.33
CA PRO A 34 1.27 9.07 2.22
C PRO A 34 0.57 8.56 0.95
N PRO A 35 0.68 9.24 -0.22
CA PRO A 35 0.12 8.70 -1.44
C PRO A 35 0.69 7.29 -1.61
N GLU A 36 -0.13 6.28 -1.27
CA GLU A 36 0.02 4.94 -1.80
C GLU A 36 0.15 5.20 -3.29
N PRO A 37 1.29 4.85 -3.91
CA PRO A 37 1.46 5.10 -5.31
C PRO A 37 0.24 4.49 -5.97
N GLY A 38 -0.54 5.33 -6.66
CA GLY A 38 -1.85 4.92 -7.17
C GLY A 38 -1.68 3.61 -7.93
N PRO A 39 -2.69 2.75 -8.04
CA PRO A 39 -2.56 1.46 -8.73
C PRO A 39 -2.05 1.57 -10.19
N ASP A 40 -2.03 2.78 -10.73
CA ASP A 40 -1.51 3.12 -12.04
C ASP A 40 -0.07 3.71 -12.01
N GLU A 41 0.56 3.99 -10.88
CA GLU A 41 1.90 4.61 -10.82
C GLU A 41 3.00 3.56 -10.89
N MET A 42 3.92 3.73 -11.83
CA MET A 42 4.95 2.73 -12.14
C MET A 42 6.28 3.39 -12.53
N PRO A 43 7.42 2.76 -12.24
CA PRO A 43 8.72 3.32 -12.56
C PRO A 43 8.99 3.27 -14.07
N CYS A 44 9.46 4.39 -14.63
CA CYS A 44 9.89 4.46 -16.02
C CYS A 44 11.09 3.52 -16.27
N PRO A 45 11.09 2.68 -17.32
CA PRO A 45 12.19 1.77 -17.60
C PRO A 45 13.52 2.48 -17.96
N ARG A 46 13.47 3.75 -18.36
CA ARG A 46 14.67 4.53 -18.72
C ARG A 46 15.20 5.36 -17.55
N CYS A 47 14.36 6.20 -16.93
CA CYS A 47 14.80 7.13 -15.88
C CYS A 47 14.47 6.68 -14.45
N LYS A 48 13.75 5.56 -14.28
CA LYS A 48 13.30 5.00 -12.98
C LYS A 48 12.35 5.90 -12.18
N GLU A 49 12.04 7.09 -12.68
CA GLU A 49 11.07 8.00 -12.08
C GLU A 49 9.64 7.43 -12.14
N LEU A 50 8.85 7.71 -11.11
CA LEU A 50 7.46 7.28 -11.02
C LEU A 50 6.60 8.04 -12.05
N ILE A 51 5.90 7.29 -12.91
CA ILE A 51 5.03 7.82 -13.95
C ILE A 51 3.66 7.14 -13.93
N TYR A 52 2.64 7.83 -14.41
CA TYR A 52 1.31 7.24 -14.59
C TYR A 52 1.29 6.21 -15.71
N GLY A 53 0.71 5.04 -15.45
CA GLY A 53 0.67 3.88 -16.34
C GLY A 53 -0.10 4.13 -17.64
N LYS A 54 -0.98 5.14 -17.66
CA LYS A 54 -1.75 5.53 -18.86
C LYS A 54 -1.00 6.49 -19.79
N VAL A 55 0.18 7.00 -19.41
CA VAL A 55 0.92 7.95 -20.25
C VAL A 55 1.62 7.24 -21.39
N ARG A 56 1.55 7.83 -22.59
CA ARG A 56 2.28 7.36 -23.79
C ARG A 56 3.70 7.93 -23.88
N GLN A 57 4.02 8.92 -23.06
CA GLN A 57 5.33 9.56 -23.03
C GLN A 57 5.72 9.86 -21.58
N CYS A 58 6.95 9.54 -21.19
CA CYS A 58 7.46 9.89 -19.89
C CYS A 58 7.68 11.42 -19.79
N PRO A 59 7.10 12.13 -18.80
CA PRO A 59 7.30 13.57 -18.63
C PRO A 59 8.73 13.94 -18.20
N HIS A 60 9.48 13.00 -17.63
CA HIS A 60 10.84 13.26 -17.11
C HIS A 60 11.94 13.03 -18.14
N CYS A 61 11.85 11.98 -18.96
CA CYS A 61 12.91 11.63 -19.92
C CYS A 61 12.48 11.66 -21.39
N GLY A 62 11.20 11.93 -21.67
CA GLY A 62 10.65 12.05 -23.02
C GLY A 62 10.56 10.74 -23.81
N VAL A 63 10.80 9.58 -23.19
CA VAL A 63 10.67 8.29 -23.88
C VAL A 63 9.21 8.04 -24.24
N HIS A 64 8.97 7.67 -25.50
CA HIS A 64 7.66 7.25 -25.98
C HIS A 64 7.48 5.74 -25.77
N PHE A 65 6.32 5.35 -25.24
CA PHE A 65 5.92 3.96 -25.09
C PHE A 65 5.06 3.55 -26.28
N VAL A 66 5.34 2.38 -26.87
CA VAL A 66 4.48 1.79 -27.91
C VAL A 66 3.30 1.11 -27.20
N GLY A 67 2.33 1.91 -26.76
CA GLY A 67 1.20 1.46 -25.92
C GLY A 67 1.04 2.33 -24.68
N SER A 68 0.53 1.74 -23.60
CA SER A 68 0.47 2.41 -22.29
C SER A 68 1.72 2.05 -21.50
N ALA A 69 2.23 2.96 -20.66
CA ALA A 69 3.33 2.64 -19.75
C ALA A 69 3.02 1.37 -18.93
N ALA A 70 1.76 1.15 -18.54
CA ALA A 70 1.28 -0.03 -17.81
C ALA A 70 1.64 -1.38 -18.47
N ASP A 71 1.75 -1.43 -19.80
CA ASP A 71 2.14 -2.65 -20.54
C ASP A 71 3.61 -3.03 -20.27
N PHE A 72 4.41 -2.05 -19.88
CA PHE A 72 5.82 -2.17 -19.53
C PHE A 72 6.05 -2.21 -18.02
N ALA A 73 4.98 -2.18 -17.22
CA ALA A 73 5.10 -2.31 -15.77
C ALA A 73 5.76 -3.66 -15.46
N PRO A 74 6.71 -3.71 -14.50
CA PRO A 74 7.24 -4.98 -14.04
C PRO A 74 6.07 -5.76 -13.43
N LYS A 75 5.49 -6.67 -14.20
CA LYS A 75 4.46 -7.61 -13.72
C LYS A 75 5.02 -8.21 -12.44
N GLN A 76 4.33 -8.00 -11.33
CA GLN A 76 4.75 -8.47 -10.01
C GLN A 76 4.85 -10.00 -10.07
N LYS A 77 6.02 -10.51 -10.46
CA LYS A 77 6.28 -11.95 -10.53
C LYS A 77 6.19 -12.42 -9.09
N MET A 78 5.26 -13.34 -8.81
CA MET A 78 5.05 -13.86 -7.47
C MET A 78 6.39 -14.17 -6.80
N SER A 79 6.56 -13.63 -5.59
CA SER A 79 7.76 -13.81 -4.79
C SER A 79 8.19 -15.27 -4.78
N LEU A 80 9.49 -15.51 -4.93
CA LEU A 80 10.06 -16.86 -4.93
C LEU A 80 9.64 -17.63 -3.66
N ARG A 81 9.48 -16.91 -2.54
CA ARG A 81 8.96 -17.44 -1.27
C ARG A 81 7.53 -17.95 -1.41
N THR A 82 6.64 -17.16 -2.03
CA THR A 82 5.25 -17.55 -2.28
C THR A 82 5.18 -18.82 -3.15
N LYS A 83 6.04 -18.92 -4.17
CA LYS A 83 6.14 -20.14 -4.99
C LYS A 83 6.57 -21.35 -4.18
N CYS A 84 7.59 -21.21 -3.32
CA CYS A 84 8.04 -22.31 -2.45
C CYS A 84 6.96 -22.74 -1.45
N ILE A 85 6.23 -21.79 -0.86
CA ILE A 85 5.13 -22.10 0.07
C ILE A 85 4.03 -22.87 -0.65
N VAL A 86 3.60 -22.41 -1.83
CA VAL A 86 2.56 -23.11 -2.62
C VAL A 86 3.02 -24.52 -3.01
N ALA A 87 4.27 -24.67 -3.44
CA ALA A 87 4.82 -25.98 -3.77
C ALA A 87 4.88 -26.92 -2.57
N LEU A 88 5.34 -26.44 -1.40
CA LEU A 88 5.40 -27.23 -0.18
C LEU A 88 4.00 -27.67 0.28
N VAL A 89 3.03 -26.76 0.28
CA VAL A 89 1.64 -27.08 0.65
C VAL A 89 1.05 -28.13 -0.29
N ALA A 90 1.26 -27.99 -1.60
CA ALA A 90 0.80 -28.98 -2.58
C ALA A 90 1.43 -30.36 -2.33
N LEU A 91 2.73 -30.42 -2.05
CA LEU A 91 3.46 -31.65 -1.77
C LEU A 91 2.99 -32.32 -0.48
N LEU A 92 2.67 -31.52 0.54
CA LEU A 92 2.11 -31.98 1.81
C LEU A 92 0.70 -32.57 1.64
N LEU A 93 -0.16 -31.92 0.86
CA LEU A 93 -1.49 -32.44 0.52
C LEU A 93 -1.41 -33.74 -0.28
N LEU A 94 -0.49 -33.82 -1.24
CA LEU A 94 -0.22 -35.04 -2.01
C LEU A 94 0.26 -36.17 -1.10
N TYR A 95 1.17 -35.87 -0.17
CA TYR A 95 1.67 -36.85 0.79
C TYR A 95 0.56 -37.37 1.71
N MET A 96 -0.26 -36.47 2.26
CA MET A 96 -1.39 -36.86 3.11
C MET A 96 -2.44 -37.68 2.32
N GLY A 97 -2.77 -37.27 1.09
CA GLY A 97 -3.68 -38.02 0.23
C GLY A 97 -3.14 -39.40 -0.15
N LEU A 98 -1.84 -39.50 -0.46
CA LEU A 98 -1.18 -40.78 -0.74
C LEU A 98 -1.16 -41.69 0.49
N SER A 99 -0.98 -41.13 1.68
CA SER A 99 -1.02 -41.90 2.92
C SER A 99 -2.42 -42.46 3.23
N ASP A 100 -3.48 -41.74 2.87
CA ASP A 100 -4.86 -42.20 3.00
C ASP A 100 -5.15 -43.40 2.06
N ASP A 101 -4.64 -43.35 0.82
CA ASP A 101 -4.76 -44.44 -0.15
C ASP A 101 -3.99 -45.69 0.29
N ILE A 102 -2.78 -45.53 0.83
CA ILE A 102 -1.96 -46.64 1.36
C ILE A 102 -2.63 -47.30 2.57
N ALA A 103 -3.21 -46.51 3.48
CA ALA A 103 -3.92 -47.05 4.65
C ALA A 103 -5.13 -47.92 4.24
N ARG A 104 -5.76 -47.58 3.12
CA ARG A 104 -6.91 -48.32 2.58
C ARG A 104 -6.56 -49.65 1.92
N TRP A 105 -5.31 -49.85 1.50
CA TRP A 105 -4.82 -51.11 0.92
C TRP A 105 -4.34 -52.11 1.97
N TRP A 106 -4.11 -51.66 3.21
CA TRP A 106 -3.62 -52.48 4.32
C TRP A 106 -4.73 -52.97 5.27
N TRP A 107 -6.00 -52.69 4.97
CA TRP A 107 -7.17 -53.19 5.70
C TRP A 107 -8.12 -53.94 4.77
#